data_AF-A0A353PD49-F1
#
_entry.id   AF-A0A353PD49-F1
#
_cell.length_a   1.000
_cell.length_b   1.000
_cell.length_c   1.000
_cell.angle_alpha   90.00
_cell.angle_beta   90.00
_cell.angle_gamma   90.00
#
_symmetry.space_group_name_H-M   'P 1'
#
loop_
_entity.id
_entity.type
_entity.pdbx_description
1 polymer ?
#
loop_
_entity_poly.entity_id
_entity_poly.type
_entity_poly.pdbx_seq_one_letter_code
_entity_poly.pdbx_strand_id
1 'polypeptide(L)'
;MPRGSKPGERRGGGSRKGIPNKSTANAREAIARFVDGNAERLNGWLDEIYEKDGPAAAFKAVESLLEYHVPKLSRQEVTGEGGGPLVHRIERRIVDTKPRNA
;
A
#
# COMPACT_ATOMS: atom_id res chain seq x y z
N MET A 1 -7.23 -25.81 -36.18
CA MET A 1 -7.39 -24.34 -36.33
C MET A 1 -6.20 -23.66 -35.66
N PRO A 2 -5.28 -23.00 -36.39
CA PRO A 2 -4.14 -22.35 -35.76
C PRO A 2 -4.61 -21.02 -35.15
N ARG A 3 -4.53 -20.90 -33.82
CA ARG A 3 -4.76 -19.64 -33.10
C ARG A 3 -3.47 -18.80 -33.16
N GLY A 4 -3.20 -18.23 -34.33
CA GLY A 4 -2.20 -17.18 -34.52
C GLY A 4 -2.90 -15.83 -34.73
N SER A 5 -2.44 -14.80 -34.04
CA SER A 5 -2.87 -13.42 -34.25
C SER A 5 -2.62 -12.99 -35.70
N LYS A 6 -3.49 -12.16 -36.29
CA LYS A 6 -3.30 -11.70 -37.67
C LYS A 6 -2.08 -10.78 -37.77
N PRO A 7 -1.36 -10.75 -38.92
CA PRO A 7 -0.33 -9.75 -39.17
C PRO A 7 -0.92 -8.34 -39.02
N GLY A 8 -0.38 -7.55 -38.09
CA GLY A 8 -0.88 -6.20 -37.75
C GLY A 8 -1.68 -6.10 -36.44
N GLU A 9 -2.02 -7.23 -35.81
CA GLU A 9 -2.79 -7.25 -34.57
C GLU A 9 -1.87 -7.02 -33.35
N ARG A 10 -1.73 -5.76 -32.90
CA ARG A 10 -0.97 -5.40 -31.69
C ARG A 10 -1.71 -5.86 -30.41
N ARG A 11 -1.63 -7.16 -30.08
CA ARG A 11 -2.08 -7.66 -28.77
C ARG A 11 -0.97 -7.46 -27.74
N GLY A 12 -1.03 -6.36 -26.99
CA GLY A 12 -0.21 -6.16 -25.79
C GLY A 12 0.78 -5.00 -25.87
N GLY A 13 0.27 -3.79 -26.12
CA GLY A 13 1.06 -2.55 -26.10
C GLY A 13 0.81 -1.67 -24.87
N GLY A 14 0.25 -2.21 -23.79
CA GLY A 14 0.02 -1.47 -22.55
C GLY A 14 0.34 -2.39 -21.38
N SER A 15 1.13 -1.86 -20.43
CA SER A 15 1.52 -2.52 -19.18
C SER A 15 0.46 -3.52 -18.70
N ARG A 16 0.83 -4.78 -18.45
CA ARG A 16 -0.09 -5.79 -17.90
C ARG A 16 -0.84 -5.16 -16.73
N LYS A 17 -2.17 -5.27 -16.72
CA LYS A 17 -3.05 -4.74 -15.68
C LYS A 17 -2.46 -5.06 -14.30
N GLY A 18 -2.03 -4.02 -13.57
CA GLY A 18 -1.40 -4.15 -12.25
C GLY A 18 0.10 -3.88 -12.18
N ILE A 19 0.83 -3.81 -13.31
CA ILE A 19 2.23 -3.35 -13.32
C ILE A 19 2.21 -1.81 -13.34
N PRO A 20 2.71 -1.14 -12.29
CA PRO A 20 2.85 0.30 -12.28
C PRO A 20 3.62 0.75 -13.52
N ASN A 21 3.20 1.83 -14.15
CA ASN A 21 3.91 2.40 -15.29
C ASN A 21 5.40 2.54 -14.92
N LYS A 22 6.32 2.06 -15.78
CA LYS A 22 7.77 2.11 -15.56
C LYS A 22 8.23 3.51 -15.14
N SER A 23 7.62 4.55 -15.73
CA SER A 23 7.86 5.94 -15.35
C SER A 23 7.51 6.23 -13.88
N THR A 24 6.35 5.76 -13.40
CA THR A 24 5.92 5.91 -12.01
C THR A 24 6.81 5.13 -11.04
N ALA A 25 7.23 3.92 -11.41
CA ALA A 25 8.16 3.13 -10.60
C ALA A 25 9.52 3.82 -10.48
N ASN A 26 10.07 4.30 -11.61
CA ASN A 26 11.33 5.05 -11.64
C ASN A 26 11.25 6.36 -10.85
N ALA A 27 10.14 7.09 -10.95
CA ALA A 27 9.92 8.31 -10.18
C ALA A 27 9.89 8.03 -8.68
N ARG A 28 9.27 6.91 -8.26
CA ARG A 28 9.32 6.48 -6.86
C ARG A 28 10.77 6.18 -6.44
N GLU A 29 11.46 5.33 -7.19
CA GLU A 29 12.85 4.99 -6.87
C GLU A 29 13.78 6.23 -6.80
N ALA A 30 13.59 7.22 -7.68
CA ALA A 30 14.36 8.47 -7.66
C ALA A 30 14.08 9.32 -6.40
N ILE A 31 12.81 9.42 -5.98
CA ILE A 31 12.43 10.12 -4.76
C ILE A 31 12.97 9.40 -3.52
N ALA A 32 12.86 8.06 -3.46
CA ALA A 32 13.42 7.27 -2.36
C ALA A 32 14.92 7.50 -2.21
N ARG A 33 15.70 7.41 -3.32
CA ARG A 33 17.14 7.68 -3.31
C ARG A 33 17.48 9.12 -2.90
N PHE A 34 16.67 10.09 -3.32
CA PHE A 34 16.85 11.48 -2.90
C PHE A 34 16.63 11.63 -1.39
N VAL A 35 15.58 11.03 -0.84
CA VAL A 35 15.31 11.10 0.60
C VAL A 35 16.40 10.38 1.40
N ASP A 36 16.78 9.16 1.00
CA ASP A 36 17.85 8.39 1.63
C ASP A 36 19.19 9.15 1.61
N GLY A 37 19.56 9.73 0.47
CA GLY A 37 20.80 10.49 0.30
C GLY A 37 20.83 11.84 1.03
N ASN A 38 19.69 12.31 1.54
CA ASN A 38 19.59 13.56 2.30
C ASN A 38 19.14 13.35 3.75
N ALA A 39 19.06 12.10 4.22
CA ALA A 39 18.63 11.79 5.58
C ALA A 39 19.47 12.52 6.65
N GLU A 40 20.78 12.64 6.44
CA GLU A 40 21.68 13.37 7.34
C GLU A 40 21.42 14.88 7.39
N ARG A 41 20.89 15.45 6.30
CA ARG A 41 20.59 16.89 6.19
C ARG A 41 19.18 17.23 6.66
N LEU A 42 18.33 16.22 6.83
CA LEU A 42 16.91 16.40 7.14
C LEU A 42 16.71 17.17 8.45
N ASN A 43 17.48 16.85 9.48
CA ASN A 43 17.40 17.55 10.76
C ASN A 43 17.70 19.05 10.59
N GLY A 44 18.76 19.40 9.85
CA GLY A 44 19.11 20.82 9.62
C GLY A 44 18.02 21.59 8.87
N TRP A 45 17.34 20.95 7.91
CA TRP A 45 16.20 21.58 7.24
C TRP A 45 15.00 21.73 8.16
N LEU A 46 14.72 20.76 9.02
CA LEU A 46 13.65 20.85 10.01
C LEU A 46 13.92 21.95 11.04
N ASP A 47 15.17 22.09 11.47
CA ASP A 47 15.60 23.19 12.35
C ASP A 47 15.41 24.54 11.64
N GLU A 48 15.82 24.68 10.39
CA GLU A 48 15.58 25.92 9.61
C GLU A 48 14.10 26.25 9.45
N ILE A 49 13.25 25.25 9.22
CA ILE A 49 11.79 25.44 9.10
C ILE A 49 11.21 25.80 10.46
N TYR A 50 11.67 25.16 11.53
CA TYR A 50 11.25 25.48 12.89
C TYR A 50 11.56 26.94 13.23
N GLU A 51 12.77 27.40 12.91
CA GLU A 51 13.21 28.78 13.19
C GLU A 51 12.45 29.82 12.33
N LYS A 52 12.13 29.51 11.07
CA LYS A 52 11.48 30.46 10.15
C LYS A 52 9.96 30.48 10.27
N ASP A 53 9.35 29.29 10.33
CA ASP A 53 7.90 29.09 10.16
C ASP A 53 7.25 28.42 11.39
N GLY A 54 8.05 28.03 12.38
CA GLY A 54 7.59 27.49 13.66
C GLY A 54 7.40 25.97 13.70
N PRO A 55 7.12 25.42 14.89
CA PRO A 55 7.01 23.98 15.14
C PRO A 55 5.95 23.27 14.28
N ALA A 56 4.82 23.93 14.02
CA ALA A 56 3.74 23.35 13.24
C ALA A 56 4.13 23.10 11.79
N ALA A 57 4.92 24.02 11.20
CA ALA A 57 5.42 23.88 9.84
C ALA A 57 6.45 22.75 9.73
N ALA A 58 7.38 22.68 10.68
CA ALA A 58 8.37 21.60 10.74
C ALA A 58 7.70 20.22 10.89
N PHE A 59 6.71 20.10 11.77
CA PHE A 59 5.97 18.85 11.97
C PHE A 59 5.22 18.41 10.71
N LYS A 60 4.57 19.34 10.01
CA LYS A 60 3.87 19.05 8.75
C LYS A 60 4.81 18.58 7.63
N ALA A 61 6.04 19.11 7.59
CA ALA A 61 7.06 18.65 6.64
C ALA A 61 7.45 17.19 6.90
N VAL A 62 7.58 16.79 8.17
CA VAL A 62 7.84 15.39 8.56
C VAL A 62 6.67 14.48 8.20
N GLU A 63 5.44 14.88 8.50
CA GLU A 63 4.23 14.12 8.16
C GLU A 63 4.17 13.80 6.66
N SER A 64 4.46 14.81 5.83
CA SER A 64 4.47 14.67 4.37
C SER A 64 5.56 13.70 3.88
N LEU A 65 6.71 13.65 4.55
CA LEU A 65 7.81 12.74 4.21
C LEU A 65 7.51 11.29 4.63
N LEU A 66 6.82 11.12 5.76
CA LEU A 66 6.39 9.82 6.27
C LEU A 66 5.32 9.18 5.39
N GLU A 67 4.42 9.97 4.79
CA GLU A 67 3.41 9.47 3.84
C GLU A 67 4.04 8.80 2.60
N TYR A 68 5.30 9.12 2.30
CA TYR A 68 6.05 8.49 1.21
C TYR A 68 6.60 7.11 1.60
N HIS A 69 7.08 6.95 2.85
CA HIS A 69 7.71 5.73 3.34
C HIS A 69 6.72 4.73 3.93
N VAL A 70 5.62 5.22 4.49
CA VAL A 70 4.50 4.40 4.94
C VAL A 70 3.55 4.32 3.75
N PRO A 71 3.58 3.26 2.92
CA PRO A 71 2.53 3.06 1.93
C PRO A 71 1.22 3.16 2.70
N LYS A 72 0.34 4.12 2.33
CA LYS A 72 -0.99 4.31 2.93
C LYS A 72 -1.50 2.93 3.22
N LEU A 73 -1.56 2.56 4.52
CA LEU A 73 -2.04 1.26 4.94
C LEU A 73 -3.33 1.07 4.18
N SER A 74 -3.30 0.17 3.20
CA SER A 74 -4.42 -0.06 2.31
C SER A 74 -5.58 -0.27 3.23
N ARG A 75 -6.57 0.62 3.18
CA ARG A 75 -7.77 0.48 4.00
C ARG A 75 -8.39 -0.84 3.57
N GLN A 76 -8.15 -1.89 4.35
CA GLN A 76 -8.74 -3.19 4.12
C GLN A 76 -10.15 -3.11 4.66
N GLU A 77 -11.10 -2.78 3.78
CA GLU A 77 -12.51 -2.95 4.10
C GLU A 77 -12.83 -4.45 4.01
N VAL A 78 -12.90 -5.09 5.18
CA VAL A 78 -13.34 -6.47 5.29
C VAL A 78 -14.83 -6.51 4.95
N THR A 79 -15.14 -6.83 3.70
CA THR A 79 -16.49 -6.93 3.14
C THR A 79 -16.72 -8.33 2.59
N GLY A 80 -17.99 -8.71 2.47
CA GLY A 80 -18.41 -9.93 1.79
C GLY A 80 -18.19 -9.85 0.27
N GLU A 81 -18.56 -10.90 -0.43
CA GLU A 81 -18.41 -10.99 -1.90
C GLU A 81 -19.04 -9.78 -2.60
N GLY A 82 -18.30 -9.15 -3.52
CA GLY A 82 -18.75 -7.97 -4.26
C GLY A 82 -18.91 -6.69 -3.42
N GLY A 83 -18.37 -6.63 -2.20
CA GLY A 83 -18.56 -5.50 -1.28
C GLY A 83 -19.81 -5.62 -0.41
N GLY A 84 -20.48 -6.78 -0.42
CA GLY A 84 -21.68 -7.02 0.38
C GLY A 84 -21.41 -7.27 1.87
N PRO A 85 -22.46 -7.56 2.66
CA PRO A 85 -22.32 -7.89 4.09
C PRO A 85 -21.48 -9.15 4.33
N LEU A 86 -20.77 -9.19 5.46
CA LEU A 86 -20.05 -10.40 5.90
C LEU A 86 -21.04 -11.47 6.38
N VAL A 87 -20.94 -12.67 5.79
CA VAL A 87 -21.76 -13.83 6.20
C VAL A 87 -20.95 -14.70 7.14
N HIS A 88 -21.33 -14.71 8.43
CA HIS A 88 -20.72 -15.60 9.42
C HIS A 88 -21.50 -16.91 9.54
N ARG A 89 -20.86 -18.04 9.23
CA ARG A 89 -21.38 -19.38 9.56
C ARG A 89 -20.72 -19.85 10.84
N ILE A 90 -21.51 -20.07 11.89
CA ILE A 90 -21.04 -20.62 13.16
C ILE A 90 -21.46 -22.09 13.22
N GLU A 91 -20.48 -23.00 13.19
CA GLU A 91 -20.72 -24.42 13.42
C GLU A 91 -20.31 -24.75 14.85
N ARG A 92 -21.27 -25.18 15.67
CA ARG A 92 -21.01 -25.66 17.04
C ARG A 92 -21.10 -27.18 17.02
N ARG A 93 -20.00 -27.84 17.38
CA ARG A 93 -19.98 -29.28 17.67
C ARG A 93 -19.96 -29.46 19.16
N ILE A 94 -21.08 -29.88 19.73
CA ILE A 94 -21.14 -30.32 21.13
C ILE A 94 -20.56 -31.73 21.15
N VAL A 95 -19.42 -31.90 21.83
CA VAL A 95 -18.83 -33.21 22.08
C VAL A 95 -19.28 -33.62 23.47
N ASP A 96 -20.12 -34.65 23.54
CA ASP A 96 -20.64 -35.20 24.79
C ASP A 96 -19.47 -35.68 25.65
N THR A 97 -19.26 -35.04 26.80
CA THR A 97 -18.26 -35.47 27.77
C THR A 97 -18.86 -36.59 28.61
N LYS A 98 -18.43 -37.82 28.28
CA LYS A 98 -18.55 -39.10 29.02
C LYS A 98 -19.38 -39.05 30.32
N PRO A 99 -20.38 -39.94 30.51
CA PRO A 99 -21.14 -39.98 31.76
C PRO A 99 -20.19 -40.19 32.95
N ARG A 100 -20.27 -39.26 33.90
CA ARG A 100 -19.65 -39.40 35.22
C ARG A 100 -20.47 -40.44 35.98
N ASN A 101 -20.08 -41.70 35.86
CA ASN A 101 -20.56 -42.77 36.74
C ASN A 101 -20.19 -42.40 38.18
N ALA A 102 -21.20 -42.30 39.04
CA ALA A 102 -21.12 -42.43 40.48
C ALA A 102 -22.36 -43.21 40.93
#